data_AF-A0A7R7TFV1-F1
#
_entry.id   AF-A0A7R7TFV1-F1
#
_cell.length_a   1.000
_cell.length_b   1.000
_cell.length_c   1.000
_cell.angle_alpha   90.00
_cell.angle_beta   90.00
_cell.angle_gamma   90.00
#
_symmetry.space_group_name_H-M   'P 1'
#
loop_
_entity.id
_entity.type
_entity.pdbx_description
1 polymer ?
#
loop_
_entity_poly.entity_id
_entity_poly.type
_entity_poly.pdbx_seq_one_letter_code
_entity_poly.pdbx_strand_id
1 'polypeptide(L)'
;MTWERSASPPPPKRVVTLDWRPLEDLLLLGVRPVAGADLEDFPRWVRLSLPPGIQNLGSRTAPNLELLAALKPDLILGYTGFQGRLYPELSRIAPPVFGAGLLEKVPEAAILALEDPQDQDGDGISGRAARLEGGLGRFGWKASTTSLLEQSALAYREDMGLSTPLFPEEGRAEVSEEELERVTFYVAHLAVPAPRHLPEDLRGKRLFREVGCASCHRERLGGLPAYTDLLLHDMGEALADGVAEGAASPAEWRTPPLWGIGLTRKVLGEEVYLHDGRAQSLEEAILWHGGEAEEAKRRFMALPKADREVLLRFLRGL
;
A
#
# COMPACT_ATOMS: atom_id res chain seq x y z
N MET A 1 40.38 4.22 -16.77
CA MET A 1 39.43 4.75 -15.77
C MET A 1 39.50 3.82 -14.58
N THR A 2 39.96 4.29 -13.43
CA THR A 2 40.00 3.54 -12.18
C THR A 2 38.66 3.74 -11.49
N TRP A 3 37.86 2.68 -11.37
CA TRP A 3 36.63 2.69 -10.60
C TRP A 3 36.98 2.87 -9.12
N GLU A 4 36.64 4.00 -8.52
CA GLU A 4 36.58 4.10 -7.07
C GLU A 4 35.40 3.25 -6.60
N ARG A 5 35.71 2.15 -5.90
CA ARG A 5 34.72 1.36 -5.19
C ARG A 5 34.07 2.27 -4.14
N SER A 6 32.78 2.58 -4.28
CA SER A 6 32.03 3.11 -3.15
C SER A 6 32.18 2.12 -2.00
N ALA A 7 32.54 2.59 -0.81
CA ALA A 7 32.76 1.73 0.34
C ALA A 7 31.51 0.87 0.58
N SER A 8 31.66 -0.45 0.44
CA SER A 8 30.59 -1.38 0.78
C SER A 8 30.20 -1.18 2.25
N PRO A 9 28.89 -1.19 2.59
CA PRO A 9 28.48 -1.14 3.99
C PRO A 9 29.17 -2.27 4.78
N PRO A 10 29.51 -2.03 6.06
CA PRO A 10 30.17 -3.04 6.87
C PRO A 10 29.29 -4.29 6.94
N PRO A 11 29.88 -5.50 6.89
CA PRO A 11 29.12 -6.73 6.88
C PRO A 11 28.26 -6.84 8.15
N PRO A 12 26.99 -7.28 8.03
CA PRO A 12 26.07 -7.40 9.16
C PRO A 12 26.62 -8.38 10.19
N LYS A 13 26.50 -8.05 11.48
CA LYS A 13 27.10 -8.83 12.57
C LYS A 13 26.08 -9.73 13.26
N ARG A 14 24.79 -9.35 13.23
CA ARG A 14 23.68 -10.05 13.87
C ARG A 14 22.63 -10.47 12.85
N VAL A 15 22.94 -11.51 12.08
CA VAL A 15 22.05 -12.01 11.02
C VAL A 15 21.02 -12.99 11.60
N VAL A 16 19.76 -12.89 11.20
CA VAL A 16 18.69 -13.82 11.55
C VAL A 16 18.09 -14.45 10.30
N THR A 17 17.67 -15.70 10.39
CA THR A 17 17.04 -16.44 9.28
C THR A 17 15.64 -16.89 9.66
N LEU A 18 14.67 -16.69 8.76
CA LEU A 18 13.27 -17.08 8.94
C LEU A 18 12.88 -18.24 8.03
N ASP A 19 13.81 -18.74 7.20
CA ASP A 19 13.62 -19.94 6.37
C ASP A 19 14.92 -20.76 6.30
N TRP A 20 14.78 -22.03 5.90
CA TRP A 20 15.90 -22.97 5.81
C TRP A 20 16.86 -22.68 4.66
N ARG A 21 16.40 -22.12 3.54
CA ARG A 21 17.30 -21.75 2.43
C ARG A 21 18.32 -20.69 2.81
N PRO A 22 17.93 -19.50 3.31
CA PRO A 22 18.92 -18.52 3.74
C PRO A 22 19.74 -19.02 4.93
N LEU A 23 19.22 -19.92 5.77
CA LEU A 23 20.00 -20.57 6.83
C LEU A 23 21.08 -21.51 6.26
N GLU A 24 20.74 -22.33 5.28
CA GLU A 24 21.68 -23.22 4.57
C GLU A 24 22.79 -22.41 3.91
N ASP A 25 22.42 -21.39 3.13
CA ASP A 25 23.38 -20.55 2.39
C ASP A 25 24.37 -19.87 3.33
N LEU A 26 23.89 -19.27 4.43
CA LEU A 26 24.77 -18.63 5.41
C LEU A 26 25.74 -19.63 6.06
N LEU A 27 25.26 -20.82 6.43
CA LEU A 27 26.09 -21.85 7.04
C LEU A 27 27.17 -22.36 6.07
N LEU A 28 26.83 -22.54 4.79
CA LEU A 28 27.78 -22.92 3.73
C LEU A 28 28.82 -21.83 3.48
N LEU A 29 28.45 -20.56 3.64
CA LEU A 29 29.34 -19.40 3.56
C LEU A 29 30.16 -19.15 4.85
N GLY A 30 30.01 -20.00 5.86
CA GLY A 30 30.71 -19.86 7.15
C GLY A 30 30.19 -18.73 8.03
N VAL A 31 29.03 -18.16 7.68
CA VAL A 31 28.36 -17.11 8.46
C VAL A 31 27.37 -17.75 9.42
N ARG A 32 27.52 -17.45 10.71
CA ARG A 32 26.64 -18.01 11.75
C ARG A 32 25.57 -17.00 12.15
N PRO A 33 24.28 -17.25 11.85
CA PRO A 33 23.21 -16.38 12.29
C PRO A 33 23.01 -16.47 13.81
N VAL A 34 22.50 -15.39 14.42
CA VAL A 34 22.20 -15.33 15.84
C VAL A 34 20.91 -16.06 16.19
N ALA A 35 20.00 -16.21 15.21
CA ALA A 35 18.76 -16.97 15.35
C ALA A 35 18.25 -17.50 14.01
N GLY A 36 17.44 -18.56 14.08
CA GLY A 36 16.83 -19.23 12.94
C GLY A 36 15.45 -19.79 13.28
N ALA A 37 14.57 -19.95 12.30
CA ALA A 37 13.27 -20.58 12.49
C ALA A 37 13.29 -22.08 12.11
N ASP A 38 12.50 -22.88 12.82
CA ASP A 38 12.25 -24.31 12.58
C ASP A 38 13.55 -25.15 12.62
N LEU A 39 14.40 -24.84 13.61
CA LEU A 39 15.76 -25.37 13.72
C LEU A 39 15.85 -26.85 14.09
N GLU A 40 14.82 -27.38 14.75
CA GLU A 40 14.77 -28.77 15.20
C GLU A 40 14.77 -29.74 14.01
N ASP A 41 14.03 -29.37 12.96
CA ASP A 41 13.86 -30.17 11.76
C ASP A 41 14.90 -29.87 10.67
N PHE A 42 15.61 -28.74 10.76
CA PHE A 42 16.60 -28.32 9.78
C PHE A 42 17.65 -29.41 9.44
N PRO A 43 18.34 -30.06 10.40
CA PRO A 43 19.36 -31.06 10.07
C PRO A 43 18.79 -32.31 9.39
N ARG A 44 17.52 -32.62 9.65
CA ARG A 44 16.82 -33.78 9.07
C ARG A 44 16.49 -33.55 7.60
N TRP A 45 16.09 -32.34 7.23
CA TRP A 45 15.61 -32.02 5.88
C TRP A 45 16.69 -31.44 4.96
N VAL A 46 17.53 -30.57 5.49
CA VAL A 46 18.60 -29.89 4.73
C VAL A 46 19.89 -30.72 4.73
N ARG A 47 19.97 -31.75 5.59
CA ARG A 47 21.14 -32.62 5.74
C ARG A 47 22.43 -31.85 6.07
N LEU A 48 22.28 -30.73 6.78
CA LEU A 48 23.38 -29.89 7.25
C LEU A 48 23.35 -29.81 8.79
N SER A 49 24.51 -29.96 9.43
CA SER A 49 24.59 -29.85 10.89
C SER A 49 24.40 -28.41 11.35
N LEU A 50 23.48 -28.20 12.29
CA LEU A 50 23.27 -26.88 12.89
C LEU A 50 24.36 -26.61 13.95
N PRO A 51 25.15 -25.53 13.84
CA PRO A 51 26.11 -25.18 14.87
C PRO A 51 25.40 -24.81 16.18
N PRO A 52 25.99 -25.12 17.35
CA PRO A 52 25.37 -24.84 18.64
C PRO A 52 25.17 -23.35 18.82
N GLY A 53 24.13 -22.90 19.54
CA GLY A 53 23.96 -21.50 19.93
C GLY A 53 23.34 -20.57 18.87
N ILE A 54 22.63 -21.12 17.89
CA ILE A 54 21.63 -20.37 17.09
C ILE A 54 20.31 -20.45 17.86
N GLN A 55 19.71 -19.30 18.21
CA GLN A 55 18.43 -19.32 18.93
C GLN A 55 17.29 -19.75 18.01
N ASN A 56 16.43 -20.63 18.50
CA ASN A 56 15.25 -21.07 17.76
C ASN A 56 14.13 -20.04 17.93
N LEU A 57 13.69 -19.46 16.81
CA LEU A 57 12.57 -18.53 16.77
C LEU A 57 11.20 -19.23 16.71
N GLY A 58 11.14 -20.56 16.80
CA GLY A 58 9.90 -21.30 16.61
C GLY A 58 9.64 -21.56 15.14
N SER A 59 8.38 -21.66 14.73
CA SER A 59 8.02 -22.14 13.39
C SER A 59 8.42 -21.15 12.29
N ARG A 60 8.88 -21.63 11.13
CA ARG A 60 9.02 -20.83 9.90
C ARG A 60 7.70 -20.19 9.43
N THR A 61 6.58 -20.76 9.87
CA THR A 61 5.25 -20.26 9.53
C THR A 61 4.67 -19.28 10.56
N ALA A 62 5.27 -19.21 11.74
CA ALA A 62 4.85 -18.36 12.85
C ALA A 62 6.05 -18.17 13.82
N PRO A 63 7.07 -17.39 13.41
CA PRO A 63 8.23 -17.16 14.25
C PRO A 63 7.87 -16.23 15.42
N ASN A 64 8.58 -16.39 16.54
CA ASN A 64 8.42 -15.58 17.74
C ASN A 64 9.02 -14.18 17.49
N LEU A 65 8.14 -13.23 17.19
CA LEU A 65 8.50 -11.87 16.82
C LEU A 65 9.04 -11.06 18.01
N GLU A 66 8.62 -11.36 19.24
CA GLU A 66 9.15 -10.71 20.45
C GLU A 66 10.61 -11.11 20.68
N LEU A 67 10.93 -12.39 20.51
CA LEU A 67 12.29 -12.90 20.59
C LEU A 67 13.17 -12.34 19.47
N LEU A 68 12.63 -12.29 18.24
CA LEU A 68 13.29 -11.66 17.09
C LEU A 68 13.65 -10.20 17.36
N ALA A 69 12.72 -9.40 17.89
CA ALA A 69 12.95 -8.00 18.21
C ALA A 69 13.99 -7.83 19.34
N ALA A 70 13.92 -8.65 20.38
CA ALA A 70 14.88 -8.64 21.49
C ALA A 70 16.32 -8.94 21.04
N LEU A 71 16.48 -9.69 19.95
CA LEU A 71 17.77 -10.04 19.37
C LEU A 71 18.43 -8.87 18.63
N LYS A 72 17.74 -7.76 18.35
CA LYS A 72 18.30 -6.59 17.65
C LYS A 72 19.12 -7.00 16.42
N PRO A 73 18.52 -7.69 15.42
CA PRO A 73 19.24 -8.13 14.24
C PRO A 73 19.62 -6.94 13.36
N ASP A 74 20.78 -7.03 12.72
CA ASP A 74 21.23 -6.05 11.72
C ASP A 74 20.79 -6.47 10.31
N LEU A 75 20.32 -7.71 10.15
CA LEU A 75 19.81 -8.30 8.91
C LEU A 75 18.89 -9.49 9.21
N ILE A 76 17.75 -9.57 8.53
CA ILE A 76 16.81 -10.71 8.61
C ILE A 76 16.62 -11.27 7.20
N LEU A 77 16.82 -12.57 7.01
CA LEU A 77 16.68 -13.26 5.73
C LEU A 77 15.52 -14.26 5.76
N GLY A 78 14.60 -14.20 4.79
CA GLY A 78 13.41 -15.07 4.71
C GLY A 78 13.20 -15.70 3.34
N TYR A 79 12.04 -16.35 3.14
CA TYR A 79 11.63 -16.94 1.86
C TYR A 79 10.19 -16.55 1.52
N THR A 80 9.97 -16.06 0.29
CA THR A 80 8.70 -15.52 -0.23
C THR A 80 7.55 -16.54 -0.27
N GLY A 81 7.83 -17.85 -0.28
CA GLY A 81 6.76 -18.86 -0.37
C GLY A 81 5.98 -19.15 0.93
N PHE A 82 6.48 -18.78 2.12
CA PHE A 82 5.68 -18.86 3.35
C PHE A 82 4.93 -17.54 3.66
N GLN A 83 5.37 -16.42 3.08
CA GLN A 83 4.76 -15.09 3.24
C GLN A 83 3.51 -14.89 2.38
N GLY A 84 3.22 -15.80 1.44
CA GLY A 84 1.90 -15.93 0.83
C GLY A 84 0.76 -16.20 1.82
N ARG A 85 1.06 -16.49 3.10
CA ARG A 85 0.06 -16.52 4.19
C ARG A 85 -0.45 -15.14 4.61
N LEU A 86 0.28 -14.08 4.26
CA LEU A 86 -0.22 -12.70 4.34
C LEU A 86 -1.06 -12.36 3.13
N TYR A 87 -1.22 -13.22 2.12
CA TYR A 87 -2.04 -12.89 0.95
C TYR A 87 -3.48 -12.52 1.32
N PRO A 88 -4.17 -13.15 2.29
CA PRO A 88 -5.46 -12.64 2.77
C PRO A 88 -5.34 -11.24 3.38
N GLU A 89 -4.34 -10.98 4.22
CA GLU A 89 -4.07 -9.68 4.83
C GLU A 89 -3.64 -8.59 3.82
N LEU A 90 -2.87 -8.94 2.80
CA LEU A 90 -2.40 -8.07 1.72
C LEU A 90 -3.50 -7.84 0.69
N SER A 91 -4.33 -8.84 0.39
CA SER A 91 -5.53 -8.70 -0.46
C SER A 91 -6.55 -7.74 0.16
N ARG A 92 -6.61 -7.66 1.51
CA ARG A 92 -7.45 -6.68 2.23
C ARG A 92 -6.95 -5.25 2.07
N ILE A 93 -5.68 -5.08 1.71
CA ILE A 93 -4.95 -3.81 1.67
C ILE A 93 -4.57 -3.45 0.21
N ALA A 94 -4.80 -4.32 -0.76
CA ALA A 94 -4.53 -4.00 -2.15
C ALA A 94 -5.56 -2.97 -2.66
N PRO A 95 -5.14 -1.85 -3.26
CA PRO A 95 -6.06 -0.91 -3.87
C PRO A 95 -6.90 -1.59 -4.96
N PRO A 96 -8.18 -1.24 -5.12
CA PRO A 96 -8.98 -1.74 -6.22
C PRO A 96 -8.38 -1.31 -7.56
N VAL A 97 -8.27 -2.26 -8.50
CA VAL A 97 -7.66 -2.04 -9.82
C VAL A 97 -8.67 -1.66 -10.92
N PHE A 98 -9.98 -1.69 -10.62
CA PHE A 98 -10.99 -1.25 -11.58
C PHE A 98 -10.90 0.27 -11.81
N GLY A 99 -11.20 0.71 -13.04
CA GLY A 99 -11.15 2.13 -13.42
C GLY A 99 -9.75 2.72 -13.51
N ALA A 100 -8.68 1.96 -13.25
CA ALA A 100 -7.32 2.48 -13.22
C ALA A 100 -6.89 3.05 -14.59
N GLY A 101 -7.33 2.46 -15.71
CA GLY A 101 -7.09 3.02 -17.04
C GLY A 101 -7.86 4.31 -17.35
N LEU A 102 -8.95 4.61 -16.61
CA LEU A 102 -9.60 5.93 -16.67
C LEU A 102 -8.76 6.96 -15.93
N LEU A 103 -8.19 6.59 -14.78
CA LEU A 103 -7.31 7.47 -13.98
C LEU A 103 -5.99 7.78 -14.71
N GLU A 104 -5.41 6.80 -15.41
CA GLU A 104 -4.22 7.02 -16.25
C GLU A 104 -4.46 8.08 -17.33
N LYS A 105 -5.68 8.10 -17.90
CA LYS A 105 -6.09 9.06 -18.95
C LYS A 105 -6.44 10.45 -18.42
N VAL A 106 -6.54 10.67 -17.11
CA VAL A 106 -6.76 12.00 -16.54
C VAL A 106 -5.56 12.88 -16.91
N PRO A 107 -5.75 14.02 -17.59
CA PRO A 107 -4.63 14.92 -17.89
C PRO A 107 -3.93 15.38 -16.62
N GLU A 108 -2.59 15.41 -16.59
CA GLU A 108 -1.83 15.88 -15.42
C GLU A 108 -2.26 17.28 -14.98
N ALA A 109 -2.54 18.18 -15.94
CA ALA A 109 -3.04 19.52 -15.66
C ALA A 109 -4.34 19.53 -14.83
N ALA A 110 -5.19 18.50 -14.92
CA ALA A 110 -6.41 18.41 -14.11
C ALA A 110 -6.11 18.06 -12.65
N ILE A 111 -5.02 17.33 -12.37
CA ILE A 111 -4.54 17.02 -11.02
C ILE A 111 -3.80 18.25 -10.46
N LEU A 112 -2.88 18.83 -11.24
CA LEU A 112 -2.11 20.01 -10.84
C LEU A 112 -2.99 21.22 -10.54
N ALA A 113 -4.14 21.36 -11.21
CA ALA A 113 -5.10 22.43 -10.94
C ALA A 113 -5.79 22.34 -9.56
N LEU A 114 -5.64 21.21 -8.84
CA LEU A 114 -6.21 21.00 -7.52
C LEU A 114 -5.19 21.16 -6.39
N GLU A 115 -3.91 21.34 -6.71
CA GLU A 115 -2.84 21.47 -5.71
C GLU A 115 -3.00 22.74 -4.87
N ASP A 116 -2.80 22.60 -3.56
CA ASP A 116 -2.59 23.74 -2.65
C ASP A 116 -1.52 23.44 -1.58
N PRO A 117 -0.27 23.16 -1.97
CA PRO A 117 0.80 22.76 -1.04
C PRO A 117 1.20 23.83 0.00
N GLN A 118 0.61 25.03 -0.06
CA GLN A 118 0.86 26.11 0.90
C GLN A 118 -0.38 26.48 1.71
N ASP A 119 -1.49 25.74 1.58
CA ASP A 119 -2.77 26.04 2.25
C ASP A 119 -3.15 27.52 2.07
N GLN A 120 -3.20 27.97 0.82
CA GLN A 120 -3.40 29.38 0.46
C GLN A 120 -4.80 29.88 0.82
N ASP A 121 -5.79 28.99 0.85
CA ASP A 121 -7.14 29.33 1.28
C ASP A 121 -7.38 29.18 2.79
N GLY A 122 -6.42 28.59 3.52
CA GLY A 122 -6.43 28.47 4.97
C GLY A 122 -7.49 27.50 5.49
N ASP A 123 -7.90 26.53 4.67
CA ASP A 123 -8.84 25.48 5.06
C ASP A 123 -8.17 24.33 5.84
N GLY A 124 -6.84 24.33 5.90
CA GLY A 124 -6.01 23.36 6.62
C GLY A 124 -5.61 22.14 5.79
N ILE A 125 -5.85 22.17 4.47
CA ILE A 125 -5.57 21.08 3.53
C ILE A 125 -4.46 21.52 2.59
N SER A 126 -3.39 20.73 2.49
CA SER A 126 -2.16 21.07 1.78
C SER A 126 -1.85 20.08 0.64
N GLY A 127 -2.91 19.64 -0.05
CA GLY A 127 -2.83 18.60 -1.08
C GLY A 127 -1.80 18.91 -2.16
N ARG A 128 -0.94 17.93 -2.48
CA ARG A 128 0.10 18.08 -3.50
C ARG A 128 0.24 16.85 -4.39
N ALA A 129 0.58 17.06 -5.65
CA ALA A 129 0.83 15.98 -6.58
C ALA A 129 2.20 15.33 -6.30
N ALA A 130 2.24 14.00 -6.35
CA ALA A 130 3.48 13.26 -6.35
C ALA A 130 4.22 13.50 -7.68
N ARG A 131 5.40 14.10 -7.63
CA ARG A 131 6.25 14.33 -8.80
C ARG A 131 7.36 13.29 -8.83
N LEU A 132 7.40 12.50 -9.89
CA LEU A 132 8.36 11.40 -10.08
C LEU A 132 9.18 11.63 -11.36
N GLU A 133 10.19 10.80 -11.56
CA GLU A 133 10.85 10.73 -12.85
C GLU A 133 9.86 10.20 -13.90
N GLY A 134 9.68 10.94 -15.00
CA GLY A 134 8.76 10.54 -16.08
C GLY A 134 7.31 11.05 -15.98
N GLY A 135 6.91 11.70 -14.87
CA GLY A 135 5.59 12.33 -14.78
C GLY A 135 5.04 12.43 -13.35
N LEU A 136 3.71 12.57 -13.24
CA LEU A 136 3.03 12.54 -11.95
C LEU A 136 2.74 11.11 -11.49
N GLY A 137 3.01 10.86 -10.21
CA GLY A 137 2.60 9.66 -9.51
C GLY A 137 1.09 9.57 -9.38
N ARG A 138 0.52 8.40 -9.65
CA ARG A 138 -0.94 8.17 -9.72
C ARG A 138 -1.39 6.88 -9.05
N PHE A 139 -0.54 5.86 -9.03
CA PHE A 139 -0.92 4.52 -8.55
C PHE A 139 -0.14 4.12 -7.31
N GLY A 140 -0.60 3.03 -6.68
CA GLY A 140 -0.21 2.68 -5.32
C GLY A 140 -0.89 3.55 -4.27
N TRP A 141 -0.56 3.28 -3.01
CA TRP A 141 -1.07 4.01 -1.85
C TRP A 141 -0.45 5.40 -1.70
N LYS A 142 0.82 5.54 -2.10
CA LYS A 142 1.62 6.76 -1.98
C LYS A 142 1.93 7.42 -3.32
N ALA A 143 1.14 7.12 -4.35
CA ALA A 143 1.32 7.66 -5.70
C ALA A 143 2.76 7.44 -6.22
N SER A 144 3.30 6.23 -6.06
CA SER A 144 4.72 5.93 -6.28
C SER A 144 5.07 5.54 -7.72
N THR A 145 4.07 5.39 -8.60
CA THR A 145 4.26 5.08 -10.02
C THR A 145 3.48 6.01 -10.93
N THR A 146 4.02 6.24 -12.13
CA THR A 146 3.48 7.17 -13.12
C THR A 146 2.52 6.51 -14.11
N SER A 147 2.64 5.20 -14.31
CA SER A 147 1.87 4.44 -15.31
C SER A 147 1.39 3.09 -14.77
N LEU A 148 0.37 2.52 -15.40
CA LEU A 148 -0.12 1.17 -15.11
C LEU A 148 0.91 0.11 -15.47
N LEU A 149 1.75 0.35 -16.48
CA LEU A 149 2.83 -0.57 -16.86
C LEU A 149 3.84 -0.69 -15.72
N GLU A 150 4.30 0.45 -15.20
CA GLU A 150 5.21 0.52 -14.05
C GLU A 150 4.57 -0.08 -12.79
N GLN A 151 3.30 0.25 -12.51
CA GLN A 151 2.56 -0.33 -11.39
C GLN A 151 2.43 -1.86 -11.50
N SER A 152 2.16 -2.38 -12.71
CA SER A 152 2.06 -3.82 -12.95
C SER A 152 3.41 -4.50 -12.76
N ALA A 153 4.49 -3.88 -13.25
CA ALA A 153 5.84 -4.39 -13.11
C ALA A 153 6.31 -4.41 -11.65
N LEU A 154 5.96 -3.39 -10.87
CA LEU A 154 6.21 -3.38 -9.42
C LEU A 154 5.38 -4.43 -8.69
N ALA A 155 4.11 -4.63 -9.04
CA ALA A 155 3.30 -5.70 -8.42
C ALA A 155 3.92 -7.09 -8.67
N TYR A 156 4.41 -7.36 -9.89
CA TYR A 156 5.16 -8.59 -10.16
C TYR A 156 6.42 -8.71 -9.29
N ARG A 157 7.19 -7.63 -9.14
CA ARG A 157 8.44 -7.67 -8.38
C ARG A 157 8.22 -7.74 -6.88
N GLU A 158 7.45 -6.82 -6.31
CA GLU A 158 7.29 -6.63 -4.87
C GLU A 158 6.30 -7.62 -4.26
N ASP A 159 5.20 -7.94 -4.96
CA ASP A 159 4.16 -8.82 -4.41
C ASP A 159 4.41 -10.29 -4.75
N MET A 160 4.92 -10.56 -5.96
CA MET A 160 5.10 -11.94 -6.46
C MET A 160 6.56 -12.39 -6.49
N GLY A 161 7.53 -11.49 -6.31
CA GLY A 161 8.95 -11.82 -6.37
C GLY A 161 9.43 -12.20 -7.77
N LEU A 162 8.78 -11.70 -8.83
CA LEU A 162 9.08 -12.01 -10.23
C LEU A 162 9.75 -10.82 -10.92
N SER A 163 10.89 -11.08 -11.56
CA SER A 163 11.58 -10.09 -12.39
C SER A 163 10.81 -9.79 -13.68
N THR A 164 10.89 -8.54 -14.15
CA THR A 164 10.19 -8.05 -15.34
C THR A 164 11.15 -7.26 -16.25
N PRO A 165 10.79 -6.92 -17.49
CA PRO A 165 11.68 -6.12 -18.35
C PRO A 165 12.01 -4.74 -17.79
N LEU A 166 11.11 -4.14 -16.99
CA LEU A 166 11.37 -2.87 -16.29
C LEU A 166 12.32 -3.05 -15.10
N PHE A 167 12.31 -4.24 -14.49
CA PHE A 167 13.12 -4.56 -13.32
C PHE A 167 13.77 -5.95 -13.47
N PRO A 168 14.77 -6.09 -14.36
CA PRO A 168 15.40 -7.38 -14.63
C PRO A 168 16.35 -7.79 -13.50
N GLU A 169 16.45 -9.08 -13.25
CA GLU A 169 17.41 -9.67 -12.31
C GLU A 169 18.50 -10.42 -13.08
N GLU A 170 19.77 -10.10 -12.79
CA GLU A 170 20.94 -10.60 -13.55
C GLU A 170 20.83 -10.39 -15.08
N GLY A 171 20.14 -9.33 -15.50
CA GLY A 171 19.91 -9.01 -16.91
C GLY A 171 18.86 -9.90 -17.60
N ARG A 172 18.06 -10.64 -16.83
CA ARG A 172 16.96 -11.48 -17.32
C ARG A 172 15.65 -11.09 -16.65
N ALA A 173 14.54 -11.37 -17.33
CA ALA A 173 13.20 -11.21 -16.79
C ALA A 173 12.49 -12.57 -16.82
N GLU A 174 11.88 -12.95 -15.71
CA GLU A 174 11.04 -14.15 -15.60
C GLU A 174 9.69 -13.93 -16.28
N VAL A 175 9.15 -12.71 -16.17
CA VAL A 175 7.95 -12.29 -16.91
C VAL A 175 8.39 -11.65 -18.22
N SER A 176 7.86 -12.14 -19.33
CA SER A 176 8.13 -11.54 -20.64
C SER A 176 7.46 -10.16 -20.80
N GLU A 177 7.97 -9.35 -21.72
CA GLU A 177 7.36 -8.06 -22.07
C GLU A 177 5.90 -8.23 -22.51
N GLU A 178 5.62 -9.24 -23.35
CA GLU A 178 4.27 -9.55 -23.79
C GLU A 178 3.33 -9.93 -22.64
N GLU A 179 3.79 -10.70 -21.65
CA GLU A 179 2.99 -11.05 -20.48
C GLU A 179 2.69 -9.84 -19.60
N LEU A 180 3.69 -8.99 -19.36
CA LEU A 180 3.52 -7.75 -18.62
C LEU A 180 2.51 -6.83 -19.30
N GLU A 181 2.64 -6.62 -20.62
CA GLU A 181 1.71 -5.80 -21.41
C GLU A 181 0.28 -6.36 -21.39
N ARG A 182 0.11 -7.68 -21.45
CA ARG A 182 -1.23 -8.30 -21.39
C ARG A 182 -1.92 -8.05 -20.06
N VAL A 183 -1.19 -8.14 -18.93
CA VAL A 183 -1.75 -7.85 -17.61
C VAL A 183 -2.05 -6.37 -17.45
N THR A 184 -1.15 -5.48 -17.88
CA THR A 184 -1.39 -4.03 -17.88
C THR A 184 -2.61 -3.68 -18.74
N PHE A 185 -2.74 -4.28 -19.92
CA PHE A 185 -3.91 -4.10 -20.78
C PHE A 185 -5.20 -4.54 -20.07
N TYR A 186 -5.20 -5.71 -19.43
CA TYR A 186 -6.37 -6.19 -18.68
C TYR A 186 -6.78 -5.20 -17.57
N VAL A 187 -5.83 -4.78 -16.73
CA VAL A 187 -6.06 -3.81 -15.64
C VAL A 187 -6.58 -2.47 -16.17
N ALA A 188 -6.04 -1.97 -17.28
CA ALA A 188 -6.47 -0.72 -17.90
C ALA A 188 -7.93 -0.74 -18.40
N HIS A 189 -8.51 -1.92 -18.63
CA HIS A 189 -9.85 -2.09 -19.20
C HIS A 189 -10.89 -2.60 -18.19
N LEU A 190 -10.54 -2.76 -16.92
CA LEU A 190 -11.50 -3.10 -15.87
C LEU A 190 -12.45 -1.92 -15.62
N ALA A 191 -13.75 -2.13 -15.88
CA ALA A 191 -14.76 -1.10 -15.73
C ALA A 191 -15.02 -0.75 -14.25
N VAL A 192 -15.30 0.52 -14.00
CA VAL A 192 -15.77 1.00 -12.69
C VAL A 192 -17.13 0.37 -12.37
N PRO A 193 -17.33 -0.21 -11.17
CA PRO A 193 -18.64 -0.69 -10.74
C PRO A 193 -19.70 0.42 -10.82
N ALA A 194 -20.90 0.07 -11.30
CA ALA A 194 -21.98 1.04 -11.37
C ALA A 194 -22.39 1.50 -9.95
N PRO A 195 -22.55 2.83 -9.72
CA PRO A 195 -23.01 3.33 -8.43
C PRO A 195 -24.44 2.85 -8.15
N ARG A 196 -24.76 2.70 -6.87
CA ARG A 196 -26.11 2.33 -6.41
C ARG A 196 -26.90 3.59 -6.11
N HIS A 197 -27.97 3.82 -6.86
CA HIS A 197 -28.86 4.95 -6.62
C HIS A 197 -29.79 4.68 -5.42
N LEU A 198 -29.66 5.46 -4.35
CA LEU A 198 -30.52 5.38 -3.17
C LEU A 198 -31.39 6.64 -3.04
N PRO A 199 -32.60 6.54 -2.43
CA PRO A 199 -33.53 7.68 -2.32
C PRO A 199 -32.95 8.93 -1.63
N GLU A 200 -31.94 8.78 -0.78
CA GLU A 200 -31.35 9.87 0.01
C GLU A 200 -30.01 10.39 -0.55
N ASP A 201 -29.59 9.97 -1.75
CA ASP A 201 -28.27 10.29 -2.32
C ASP A 201 -28.01 11.79 -2.39
N LEU A 202 -29.01 12.61 -2.73
CA LEU A 202 -28.84 14.05 -2.81
C LEU A 202 -28.55 14.68 -1.43
N ARG A 203 -29.15 14.14 -0.36
CA ARG A 203 -28.89 14.60 1.00
C ARG A 203 -27.54 14.10 1.49
N GLY A 204 -27.20 12.83 1.26
CA GLY A 204 -25.90 12.28 1.63
C GLY A 204 -24.74 12.97 0.92
N LYS A 205 -24.92 13.28 -0.37
CA LYS A 205 -23.97 14.08 -1.16
C LYS A 205 -23.81 15.50 -0.62
N ARG A 206 -24.88 16.12 -0.15
CA ARG A 206 -24.82 17.44 0.50
C ARG A 206 -24.02 17.35 1.81
N LEU A 207 -24.33 16.39 2.67
CA LEU A 207 -23.60 16.14 3.92
C LEU A 207 -22.12 15.85 3.67
N PHE A 208 -21.79 15.10 2.62
CA PHE A 208 -20.41 14.81 2.21
C PHE A 208 -19.61 16.09 1.92
N ARG A 209 -20.23 17.08 1.28
CA ARG A 209 -19.63 18.41 1.06
C ARG A 209 -19.56 19.23 2.34
N GLU A 210 -20.65 19.30 3.10
CA GLU A 210 -20.75 20.12 4.32
C GLU A 210 -19.81 19.66 5.44
N VAL A 211 -19.55 18.35 5.53
CA VAL A 211 -18.55 17.78 6.45
C VAL A 211 -17.13 18.14 6.01
N GLY A 212 -16.90 18.37 4.72
CA GLY A 212 -15.56 18.66 4.16
C GLY A 212 -14.89 17.46 3.50
N CYS A 213 -15.54 16.29 3.40
CA CYS A 213 -14.96 15.12 2.72
C CYS A 213 -14.60 15.42 1.26
N ALA A 214 -15.38 16.29 0.61
CA ALA A 214 -15.20 16.68 -0.79
C ALA A 214 -13.96 17.54 -1.05
N SER A 215 -13.25 18.02 -0.03
CA SER A 215 -12.01 18.80 -0.22
C SER A 215 -10.89 17.95 -0.84
N CYS A 216 -10.71 16.70 -0.36
CA CYS A 216 -9.77 15.72 -0.93
C CYS A 216 -10.50 14.71 -1.84
N HIS A 217 -11.63 14.15 -1.39
CA HIS A 217 -12.44 13.23 -2.19
C HIS A 217 -13.34 13.97 -3.19
N ARG A 218 -12.72 14.77 -4.06
CA ARG A 218 -13.36 15.61 -5.06
C ARG A 218 -14.27 14.79 -5.96
N GLU A 219 -15.53 15.17 -6.03
CA GLU A 219 -16.55 14.40 -6.76
C GLU A 219 -16.19 14.15 -8.22
N ARG A 220 -15.45 15.07 -8.84
CA ARG A 220 -14.98 14.92 -10.21
C ARG A 220 -13.50 15.25 -10.35
N LEU A 221 -12.82 14.48 -11.19
CA LEU A 221 -11.45 14.70 -11.61
C LEU A 221 -11.34 14.43 -13.11
N GLY A 222 -10.82 15.38 -13.89
CA GLY A 222 -10.70 15.23 -15.35
C GLY A 222 -12.03 14.88 -16.05
N GLY A 223 -13.16 15.31 -15.48
CA GLY A 223 -14.50 14.97 -15.97
C GLY A 223 -15.06 13.63 -15.50
N LEU A 224 -14.29 12.80 -14.79
CA LEU A 224 -14.72 11.52 -14.22
C LEU A 224 -15.33 11.71 -12.83
N PRO A 225 -16.46 11.06 -12.48
CA PRO A 225 -17.04 11.15 -11.14
C PRO A 225 -16.29 10.26 -10.13
N ALA A 226 -15.02 10.55 -9.86
CA ALA A 226 -14.07 9.63 -9.20
C ALA A 226 -14.02 9.72 -7.66
N TYR A 227 -14.49 10.82 -7.07
CA TYR A 227 -14.40 11.06 -5.63
C TYR A 227 -12.95 10.95 -5.10
N THR A 228 -12.03 11.60 -5.83
CA THR A 228 -10.59 11.69 -5.54
C THR A 228 -10.02 12.88 -6.31
N ASP A 229 -8.97 13.49 -5.78
CA ASP A 229 -8.10 14.43 -6.46
C ASP A 229 -6.76 13.82 -6.92
N LEU A 230 -6.47 12.57 -6.52
CA LEU A 230 -5.19 11.86 -6.68
C LEU A 230 -3.98 12.56 -6.04
N LEU A 231 -4.21 13.53 -5.15
CA LEU A 231 -3.13 14.24 -4.44
C LEU A 231 -2.70 13.45 -3.19
N LEU A 232 -1.48 13.73 -2.74
CA LEU A 232 -0.97 13.32 -1.44
C LEU A 232 -1.46 14.29 -0.37
N HIS A 233 -1.92 13.74 0.75
CA HIS A 233 -2.36 14.48 1.93
C HIS A 233 -1.78 13.86 3.20
N ASP A 234 -1.42 14.69 4.18
CA ASP A 234 -1.03 14.24 5.51
C ASP A 234 -2.26 13.71 6.28
N MET A 235 -2.27 12.41 6.58
CA MET A 235 -3.35 11.73 7.32
C MET A 235 -3.08 11.63 8.84
N GLY A 236 -2.01 12.26 9.31
CA GLY A 236 -1.59 12.36 10.70
C GLY A 236 -0.72 11.19 11.17
N GLU A 237 -0.01 11.42 12.28
CA GLU A 237 0.92 10.48 12.93
C GLU A 237 0.31 9.07 13.15
N ALA A 238 -0.98 9.00 13.50
CA ALA A 238 -1.65 7.73 13.77
C ALA A 238 -1.79 6.83 12.53
N LEU A 239 -1.74 7.42 11.34
CA LEU A 239 -1.77 6.73 10.04
C LEU A 239 -0.43 6.82 9.32
N ALA A 240 0.65 7.23 9.99
CA ALA A 240 1.99 7.14 9.44
C ALA A 240 2.49 5.68 9.52
N ASP A 241 3.10 5.20 8.44
CA ASP A 241 3.68 3.85 8.36
C ASP A 241 5.20 3.82 8.64
N GLY A 242 5.81 4.99 8.86
CA GLY A 242 7.25 5.16 9.06
C GLY A 242 8.09 5.07 7.78
N VAL A 243 7.46 4.91 6.60
CA VAL A 243 8.16 4.67 5.33
C VAL A 243 7.92 5.84 4.37
N ALA A 244 8.98 6.51 3.96
CA ALA A 244 8.90 7.42 2.82
C ALA A 244 8.95 6.60 1.53
N GLU A 245 8.02 6.84 0.60
CA GLU A 245 7.93 6.12 -0.67
C GLU A 245 7.77 7.13 -1.82
N GLY A 246 8.70 7.10 -2.78
CA GLY A 246 8.73 8.06 -3.87
C GLY A 246 8.77 9.51 -3.36
N ALA A 247 7.73 10.28 -3.68
CA ALA A 247 7.59 11.68 -3.27
C ALA A 247 6.79 11.87 -1.97
N ALA A 248 6.28 10.81 -1.34
CA ALA A 248 5.44 10.86 -0.15
C ALA A 248 6.24 10.64 1.14
N SER A 249 5.92 11.42 2.16
CA SER A 249 6.40 11.20 3.52
C SER A 249 5.70 9.99 4.19
N PRO A 250 6.15 9.57 5.38
CA PRO A 250 5.50 8.50 6.12
C PRO A 250 4.02 8.71 6.42
N ALA A 251 3.59 9.96 6.61
CA ALA A 251 2.20 10.29 6.97
C ALA A 251 1.33 10.65 5.76
N GLU A 252 1.92 10.78 4.58
CA GLU A 252 1.21 11.17 3.37
C GLU A 252 0.66 9.98 2.61
N TRP A 253 -0.61 10.09 2.21
CA TRP A 253 -1.30 9.08 1.42
C TRP A 253 -2.01 9.73 0.24
N ARG A 254 -2.05 9.03 -0.89
CA ARG A 254 -2.83 9.46 -2.05
C ARG A 254 -4.31 9.28 -1.74
N THR A 255 -5.15 10.28 -2.03
CA THR A 255 -6.61 10.13 -1.94
C THR A 255 -7.08 8.99 -2.85
N PRO A 256 -7.56 7.83 -2.35
CA PRO A 256 -8.07 6.78 -3.23
C PRO A 256 -9.44 7.19 -3.81
N PRO A 257 -9.76 6.80 -5.06
CA PRO A 257 -11.12 6.95 -5.59
C PRO A 257 -12.10 6.16 -4.71
N LEU A 258 -13.27 6.74 -4.39
CA LEU A 258 -14.30 6.07 -3.59
C LEU A 258 -15.18 5.12 -4.42
N TRP A 259 -14.84 4.87 -5.68
CA TRP A 259 -15.56 3.95 -6.55
C TRP A 259 -15.68 2.55 -5.92
N GLY A 260 -16.90 2.03 -5.87
CA GLY A 260 -17.18 0.70 -5.38
C GLY A 260 -16.83 0.48 -3.91
N ILE A 261 -16.61 1.55 -3.11
CA ILE A 261 -16.23 1.42 -1.69
C ILE A 261 -17.30 0.66 -0.90
N GLY A 262 -18.57 0.75 -1.30
CA GLY A 262 -19.64 -0.03 -0.69
C GLY A 262 -19.66 -1.52 -1.06
N LEU A 263 -18.77 -1.98 -1.93
CA LEU A 263 -18.64 -3.38 -2.36
C LEU A 263 -17.58 -4.15 -1.57
N THR A 264 -16.79 -3.48 -0.72
CA THR A 264 -15.69 -4.10 0.06
C THR A 264 -16.11 -5.41 0.73
N ARG A 265 -17.17 -5.41 1.56
CA ARG A 265 -17.67 -6.65 2.18
C ARG A 265 -18.14 -7.70 1.21
N LYS A 266 -18.72 -7.30 0.07
CA LYS A 266 -19.19 -8.26 -0.94
C LYS A 266 -18.03 -8.97 -1.62
N VAL A 267 -16.92 -8.26 -1.83
CA VAL A 267 -15.73 -8.77 -2.53
C VAL A 267 -14.81 -9.53 -1.57
N LEU A 268 -14.57 -8.99 -0.37
CA LEU A 268 -13.61 -9.53 0.59
C LEU A 268 -14.25 -10.42 1.67
N GLY A 269 -15.58 -10.43 1.79
CA GLY A 269 -16.31 -11.13 2.85
C GLY A 269 -16.42 -10.35 4.18
N GLU A 270 -15.65 -9.27 4.33
CA GLU A 270 -15.58 -8.42 5.52
C GLU A 270 -15.38 -6.94 5.16
N GLU A 271 -15.67 -6.06 6.12
CA GLU A 271 -15.42 -4.61 5.99
C GLU A 271 -14.01 -4.32 6.51
N VAL A 272 -13.12 -3.85 5.63
CA VAL A 272 -11.75 -3.43 5.95
C VAL A 272 -11.42 -2.19 5.12
N TYR A 273 -10.85 -1.17 5.73
CA TYR A 273 -10.56 0.12 5.09
C TYR A 273 -9.23 0.70 5.58
N LEU A 274 -8.78 1.75 4.87
CA LEU A 274 -7.47 2.40 5.02
C LEU A 274 -6.32 1.55 4.47
N HIS A 275 -5.14 2.14 4.40
CA HIS A 275 -3.94 1.52 3.80
C HIS A 275 -3.40 0.32 4.57
N ASP A 276 -3.94 0.02 5.75
CA ASP A 276 -3.50 -1.11 6.59
C ASP A 276 -4.67 -2.00 7.04
N GLY A 277 -5.88 -1.74 6.52
CA GLY A 277 -7.07 -2.52 6.82
C GLY A 277 -7.57 -2.42 8.26
N ARG A 278 -7.05 -1.49 9.09
CA ARG A 278 -7.40 -1.42 10.52
C ARG A 278 -8.89 -1.15 10.79
N ALA A 279 -9.53 -0.40 9.90
CA ALA A 279 -10.90 0.07 10.11
C ALA A 279 -11.91 -0.96 9.62
N GLN A 280 -12.80 -1.41 10.50
CA GLN A 280 -13.78 -2.47 10.25
C GLN A 280 -15.16 -1.94 9.82
N SER A 281 -15.26 -0.64 9.55
CA SER A 281 -16.44 0.00 9.00
C SER A 281 -16.07 1.35 8.37
N LEU A 282 -16.93 1.86 7.49
CA LEU A 282 -16.79 3.22 6.95
C LEU A 282 -16.82 4.30 8.06
N GLU A 283 -17.62 4.09 9.11
CA GLU A 283 -17.65 5.02 10.25
C GLU A 283 -16.31 5.03 10.98
N GLU A 284 -15.74 3.86 11.25
CA GLU A 284 -14.42 3.75 11.87
C GLU A 284 -13.33 4.34 10.97
N ALA A 285 -13.39 4.11 9.66
CA ALA A 285 -12.45 4.69 8.70
C ALA A 285 -12.46 6.22 8.79
N ILE A 286 -13.64 6.85 8.82
CA ILE A 286 -13.77 8.31 9.00
C ILE A 286 -13.18 8.76 10.34
N LEU A 287 -13.38 8.00 11.42
CA LEU A 287 -12.86 8.35 12.75
C LEU A 287 -11.33 8.19 12.86
N TRP A 288 -10.71 7.41 11.99
CA TRP A 288 -9.25 7.28 11.91
C TRP A 288 -8.58 8.40 11.11
N HIS A 289 -9.31 9.15 10.29
CA HIS A 289 -8.74 10.28 9.55
C HIS A 289 -8.16 11.30 10.54
N GLY A 290 -6.91 11.69 10.34
CA GLY A 290 -6.22 12.73 11.10
C GLY A 290 -5.55 13.72 10.15
N GLY A 291 -4.54 14.45 10.65
CA GLY A 291 -3.81 15.42 9.84
C GLY A 291 -4.73 16.45 9.21
N GLU A 292 -4.65 16.61 7.89
CA GLU A 292 -5.47 17.54 7.10
C GLU A 292 -6.98 17.24 7.19
N ALA A 293 -7.36 15.99 7.49
CA ALA A 293 -8.75 15.57 7.58
C ALA A 293 -9.35 15.65 9.01
N GLU A 294 -8.60 16.11 10.01
CA GLU A 294 -9.03 16.11 11.42
C GLU A 294 -10.30 16.96 11.62
N GLU A 295 -10.41 18.10 10.94
CA GLU A 295 -11.58 18.96 11.06
C GLU A 295 -12.82 18.34 10.38
N ALA A 296 -12.65 17.63 9.25
CA ALA A 296 -13.75 16.89 8.62
C ALA A 296 -14.26 15.76 9.53
N LYS A 297 -13.35 15.02 10.17
CA LYS A 297 -13.70 14.02 11.20
C LYS A 297 -14.47 14.65 12.35
N ARG A 298 -14.04 15.80 12.88
CA ARG A 298 -14.76 16.50 13.97
C ARG A 298 -16.17 16.90 13.55
N ARG A 299 -16.35 17.43 12.34
CA ARG A 299 -17.69 17.78 11.81
C ARG A 299 -18.56 16.53 11.63
N PHE A 300 -18.00 15.43 11.15
CA PHE A 300 -18.71 14.15 11.09
C PHE A 300 -19.18 13.68 12.47
N MET A 301 -18.31 13.74 13.48
CA MET A 301 -18.66 13.37 14.87
C MET A 301 -19.78 14.24 15.43
N ALA A 302 -19.82 15.53 15.07
CA ALA A 302 -20.82 16.49 15.51
C ALA A 302 -22.19 16.34 14.80
N LEU A 303 -22.27 15.60 13.68
CA LEU A 303 -23.54 15.35 13.01
C LEU A 303 -24.52 14.58 13.91
N PRO A 304 -25.82 14.88 13.84
CA PRO A 304 -26.86 14.01 14.38
C PRO A 304 -26.72 12.59 13.84
N LYS A 305 -27.03 11.58 14.65
CA LYS A 305 -26.92 10.17 14.26
C LYS A 305 -27.61 9.86 12.93
N ALA A 306 -28.81 10.42 12.71
CA ALA A 306 -29.55 10.25 11.47
C ALA A 306 -28.79 10.79 10.24
N ASP A 307 -28.09 11.91 10.36
CA ASP A 307 -27.27 12.47 9.28
C ASP A 307 -26.01 11.64 9.03
N ARG A 308 -25.36 11.11 10.08
CA ARG A 308 -24.25 10.15 9.91
C ARG A 308 -24.71 8.92 9.13
N GLU A 309 -25.87 8.37 9.45
CA GLU A 309 -26.45 7.22 8.73
C GLU A 309 -26.80 7.55 7.27
N VAL A 310 -27.23 8.77 6.97
CA VAL A 310 -27.44 9.22 5.58
C VAL A 310 -26.11 9.27 4.82
N LEU A 311 -25.08 9.88 5.41
CA LEU A 311 -23.76 9.99 4.78
C LEU A 311 -23.12 8.62 4.55
N LEU A 312 -23.17 7.72 5.55
CA LEU A 312 -22.66 6.35 5.43
C LEU A 312 -23.42 5.54 4.36
N ARG A 313 -24.73 5.75 4.21
CA ARG A 313 -25.51 5.13 3.11
C ARG A 313 -25.09 5.67 1.75
N PHE A 314 -24.86 6.97 1.63
CA PHE A 314 -24.34 7.58 0.40
C PHE A 314 -22.97 7.01 0.03
N LEU A 315 -22.04 6.90 0.98
CA LEU A 315 -20.72 6.30 0.75
C LEU A 315 -20.83 4.84 0.29
N ARG A 316 -21.72 4.05 0.89
CA ARG A 316 -22.01 2.69 0.38
C ARG A 316 -22.60 2.72 -1.04
N GLY A 317 -23.24 3.81 -1.45
CA GLY A 317 -23.79 3.97 -2.79
C GLY A 317 -22.74 4.18 -3.88
N LEU A 318 -21.52 4.61 -3.51
CA LEU A 318 -20.39 4.83 -4.42
C LEU A 318 -19.73 3.52 -4.84
#